data_AF-A0A7X8R5V0-F1
#
_entry.id   AF-A0A7X8R5V0-F1
#
_cell.length_a   1.000
_cell.length_b   1.000
_cell.length_c   1.000
_cell.angle_alpha   90.00
_cell.angle_beta   90.00
_cell.angle_gamma   90.00
#
_symmetry.space_group_name_H-M   'P 1'
#
loop_
_entity.id
_entity.type
_entity.pdbx_description
1 polymer ?
#
loop_
_entity_poly.entity_id
_entity_poly.type
_entity_poly.pdbx_seq_one_letter_code
_entity_poly.pdbx_strand_id
1 'polypeptide(L)' 'GFQLDCGYRLDLFVENRLILEIKSVDKLLPIHEAQILTYMKLAKVSVGLLINFNVELLKEGIRRFVL' A
#
# COMPACT_ATOMS: atom_id res chain seq x y z
N GLY A 1 2.29 -2.42 11.96
CA GLY A 1 0.95 -2.21 11.40
C GLY A 1 0.21 -1.13 12.17
N PHE A 2 -0.32 -0.13 11.48
CA PHE A 2 -1.10 1.00 12.01
C PHE A 2 -2.60 0.73 11.85
N GLN A 3 -3.39 1.01 12.88
CA GLN A 3 -4.83 0.73 12.87
C GLN A 3 -5.61 1.99 12.44
N LEU A 4 -6.43 1.85 11.40
CA LEU A 4 -7.41 2.84 10.99
C LEU A 4 -8.74 2.59 11.70
N ASP A 5 -9.53 3.65 11.92
CA ASP A 5 -10.78 3.68 12.69
C ASP A 5 -11.87 2.68 12.23
N CYS A 6 -11.66 1.95 11.13
CA CYS A 6 -12.62 0.98 10.59
C CYS A 6 -12.12 -0.49 10.64
N GLY A 7 -11.12 -0.80 11.47
CA GLY A 7 -10.58 -2.16 11.60
C GLY A 7 -9.59 -2.55 10.51
N TYR A 8 -9.18 -1.61 9.66
CA TYR A 8 -8.14 -1.81 8.67
C TYR A 8 -6.75 -1.63 9.29
N ARG A 9 -5.82 -2.51 8.94
CA ARG A 9 -4.44 -2.46 9.40
C ARG A 9 -3.52 -2.16 8.21
N LEU A 10 -2.92 -0.99 8.21
CA LEU A 10 -1.84 -0.64 7.28
C LEU A 10 -0.57 -1.35 7.74
N ASP A 11 0.27 -1.79 6.81
CA ASP A 11 1.59 -2.31 7.19
C ASP A 11 2.43 -1.18 7.80
N LEU A 12 2.56 -0.07 7.07
CA LEU A 12 3.32 1.11 7.46
C LEU A 12 2.59 2.41 7.09
N PHE A 13 2.57 3.34 8.04
CA PHE A 13 2.14 4.72 7.81
C PHE A 13 3.24 5.67 8.27
N VAL A 14 3.89 6.35 7.33
CA VAL A 14 5.10 7.16 7.58
C VAL A 14 4.72 8.63 7.65
N GLU A 15 5.05 9.27 8.78
CA GLU A 15 4.86 10.71 9.04
C GLU A 15 3.47 11.25 8.67
N ASN A 16 2.44 10.42 8.77
CA ASN A 16 1.07 10.73 8.36
C ASN A 16 0.93 11.20 6.89
N ARG A 17 1.90 10.86 6.03
CA ARG A 17 2.04 11.40 4.66
C ARG A 17 2.24 10.33 3.59
N LEU A 18 2.64 9.12 3.98
CA LEU A 18 2.93 8.04 3.05
C LEU A 18 2.43 6.71 3.60
N ILE A 19 1.62 6.00 2.82
CA ILE A 19 1.22 4.62 3.13
C ILE A 19 2.11 3.66 2.35
N LEU A 20 2.61 2.62 3.03
CA LEU A 20 3.17 1.45 2.35
C LEU A 20 2.34 0.20 2.65
N GLU A 21 2.02 -0.53 1.60
CA GLU A 21 1.38 -1.84 1.63
C GLU A 21 2.35 -2.87 1.04
N ILE A 22 2.60 -3.95 1.76
CA ILE A 22 3.62 -4.95 1.43
C ILE A 22 2.93 -6.27 1.05
N LYS A 23 3.40 -6.90 -0.03
CA LYS A 23 2.96 -8.23 -0.49
C LYS A 23 4.18 -9.10 -0.81
N SER A 24 3.96 -10.40 -0.78
CA SER A 24 4.91 -11.41 -1.27
C SER A 24 4.10 -12.49 -2.00
N VAL A 25 3.64 -12.17 -3.20
CA VAL A 25 2.70 -12.99 -3.98
C VAL A 25 3.17 -13.10 -5.43
N ASP A 26 2.84 -14.21 -6.11
CA ASP A 26 3.23 -14.42 -7.52
C ASP A 26 2.74 -13.31 -8.45
N LYS A 27 1.55 -12.78 -8.20
CA LYS A 27 1.00 -11.69 -9.00
C LYS A 27 0.18 -10.73 -8.15
N LEU A 28 0.37 -9.43 -8.40
CA LEU A 28 -0.54 -8.42 -7.87
C LEU A 28 -1.89 -8.49 -8.59
N LEU A 29 -2.95 -8.65 -7.80
CA LEU A 29 -4.33 -8.65 -8.27
C LEU A 29 -4.94 -7.25 -8.10
N PRO A 30 -5.98 -6.88 -8.89
CA PRO A 30 -6.65 -5.58 -8.78
C PRO A 30 -7.15 -5.25 -7.36
N ILE A 31 -7.50 -6.28 -6.57
CA ILE A 31 -7.92 -6.10 -5.17
C ILE A 31 -6.82 -5.50 -4.29
N HIS A 32 -5.54 -5.77 -4.56
CA HIS A 32 -4.43 -5.18 -3.81
C HIS A 32 -4.30 -3.67 -4.07
N GLU A 33 -4.60 -3.22 -5.29
CA GLU A 33 -4.63 -1.80 -5.62
C GLU A 33 -5.84 -1.10 -5.02
N ALA A 34 -7.02 -1.73 -5.11
CA ALA A 34 -8.24 -1.22 -4.50
C ALA A 34 -8.08 -1.03 -2.98
N GLN A 35 -7.37 -1.96 -2.32
CA GLN A 35 -7.07 -1.89 -0.90
C GLN A 35 -6.25 -0.64 -0.55
N ILE A 36 -5.09 -0.42 -1.19
CA ILE A 36 -4.25 0.74 -0.88
C ILE A 36 -4.96 2.07 -1.22
N LEU A 37 -5.70 2.14 -2.34
CA LEU A 37 -6.47 3.34 -2.70
C LEU A 37 -7.56 3.67 -1.67
N THR A 38 -8.21 2.65 -1.10
CA THR A 38 -9.20 2.83 -0.03
C THR A 38 -8.55 3.44 1.20
N TYR A 39 -7.38 2.92 1.56
CA TYR A 39 -6.63 3.41 2.72
C TYR A 39 -6.12 4.83 2.55
N MET A 40 -5.60 5.17 1.37
CA MET A 40 -5.17 6.53 1.06
C MET A 40 -6.33 7.53 1.21
N LYS A 41 -7.54 7.18 0.74
CA LYS A 41 -8.74 8.02 0.90
C LYS A 41 -9.16 8.16 2.37
N LEU A 42 -9.22 7.06 3.12
CA LEU A 42 -9.60 7.07 4.54
C LEU A 42 -8.61 7.85 5.41
N ALA A 43 -7.31 7.68 5.16
CA ALA A 43 -6.25 8.37 5.88
C ALA A 43 -6.01 9.81 5.41
N LYS A 44 -6.67 10.26 4.33
CA LYS A 44 -6.47 11.56 3.67
C LYS A 44 -5.01 11.79 3.25
N VAL A 45 -4.41 10.76 2.65
CA VAL A 45 -3.01 10.74 2.21
C VAL A 45 -2.96 10.74 0.68
N SER A 46 -2.10 11.58 0.10
CA SER A 46 -1.99 11.73 -1.36
C SER A 46 -1.03 10.74 -2.03
N VAL A 47 -0.12 10.09 -1.28
CA VAL A 47 0.90 9.19 -1.84
C VAL A 47 0.87 7.82 -1.16
N GLY A 48 0.88 6.76 -1.97
CA GLY A 48 0.93 5.37 -1.51
C GLY A 48 1.89 4.52 -2.34
N LEU A 49 2.52 3.54 -1.71
CA LEU A 49 3.38 2.54 -2.35
C LEU A 49 2.84 1.14 -2.07
N LEU A 50 2.55 0.39 -3.13
CA LEU A 50 2.31 -1.05 -3.06
C LEU A 50 3.59 -1.76 -3.49
N ILE A 51 4.17 -2.57 -2.61
CA ILE A 51 5.46 -3.23 -2.83
C ILE A 51 5.26 -4.75 -2.82
N ASN A 52 5.51 -5.42 -3.94
CA ASN A 52 5.59 -6.87 -4.01
C ASN A 52 7.05 -7.33 -3.92
N PHE A 53 7.41 -8.10 -2.89
CA PHE A 53 8.75 -8.62 -2.70
C PHE A 53 9.04 -9.92 -3.46
N ASN A 54 8.02 -10.53 -4.08
CA ASN A 54 8.20 -11.74 -4.90
C ASN A 54 8.60 -11.37 -6.34
N VAL A 55 9.76 -10.71 -6.47
CA VAL A 55 10.38 -10.28 -7.74
C VAL A 55 11.90 -10.35 -7.60
N GLU A 56 12.63 -10.52 -8.70
CA GLU A 56 14.11 -10.56 -8.67
C GLU A 56 14.72 -9.20 -8.33
N LEU A 57 14.15 -8.12 -8.87
CA LEU A 57 14.60 -6.75 -8.61
C LEU A 57 13.48 -5.94 -7.95
N LEU A 58 13.73 -5.42 -6.75
CA LEU A 58 12.71 -4.71 -5.96
C LEU A 58 12.02 -3.56 -6.73
N LYS A 59 12.76 -2.85 -7.59
CA LYS A 59 12.20 -1.76 -8.43
C LYS A 59 11.03 -2.21 -9.32
N GLU A 60 10.95 -3.49 -9.67
CA GLU A 60 9.88 -4.08 -10.50
C GLU A 60 8.64 -4.43 -9.68
N GLY A 61 8.80 -4.56 -8.36
CA GLY A 61 7.71 -4.84 -7.42
C GLY A 61 7.00 -3.60 -6.88
N ILE A 62 7.51 -2.40 -7.17
CA ILE A 62 6.99 -1.14 -6.63
C ILE A 62 5.94 -0.55 -7.57
N ARG A 63 4.74 -0.28 -7.05
CA ARG A 63 3.71 0.56 -7.70
C ARG A 63 3.44 1.80 -6.86
N ARG A 64 3.55 2.98 -7.47
CA ARG A 64 3.27 4.27 -6.84
C ARG A 64 1.90 4.78 -7.26
N PHE A 65 1.12 5.23 -6.27
CA PHE A 65 -0.18 5.85 -6.46
C PHE A 65 -0.15 7.30 -6.00
N VAL A 66 -0.87 8.16 -6.73
CA VAL A 66 -1.10 9.57 -6.41
C VAL A 66 -2.60 9.83 -6.54
N LEU A 67 -3.23 10.34 -5.48
CA LEU A 67 -4.65 10.74 -5.45
C LEU A 67 -4.85 12.22 -5.76
#